data_AF-A0A7X5CXY6-F1
#
_entry.id   AF-A0A7X5CXY6-F1
#
_cell.length_a   1.000
_cell.length_b   1.000
_cell.length_c   1.000
_cell.angle_alpha   90.00
_cell.angle_beta   90.00
_cell.angle_gamma   90.00
#
_symmetry.space_group_name_H-M   'P 1'
#
loop_
_entity.id
_entity.type
_entity.pdbx_description
1 polymer ?
#
loop_
_entity_poly.entity_id
_entity_poly.type
_entity_poly.pdbx_seq_one_letter_code
_entity_poly.pdbx_strand_id
1 'polypeptide(L)'
;MEELLVYAILLYQNIITEEMYQKRLNELFLKDIENEIFLKLEWETDINKAIIYIRTHINYQNINYEEFGKSLMKVLKKYYECCTSIEQFSEKMYLLWESLPERLQNEQPFFTLSYADDPLSWGDEKQTRSIYENMLNYY
;
A
#
# COMPACT_ATOMS: atom_id res chain seq x y z
N MET A 1 -1.07 1.93 13.39
CA MET A 1 -0.70 3.09 12.55
C MET A 1 -0.22 2.67 11.15
N GLU A 2 0.43 1.51 11.09
CA GLU A 2 0.99 0.80 9.93
C GLU A 2 -0.06 0.60 8.84
N GLU A 3 -1.23 0.10 9.21
CA GLU A 3 -2.32 -0.09 8.26
C GLU A 3 -2.83 1.22 7.67
N LEU A 4 -2.89 2.30 8.46
CA LEU A 4 -3.29 3.61 7.95
C LEU A 4 -2.24 4.18 6.97
N LEU A 5 -0.95 3.93 7.23
CA LEU A 5 0.13 4.28 6.29
C LEU A 5 -0.04 3.56 4.95
N VAL A 6 -0.37 2.27 4.97
CA VAL A 6 -0.63 1.50 3.74
C VAL A 6 -1.72 2.18 2.93
N TYR A 7 -2.86 2.50 3.54
CA TYR A 7 -3.97 3.13 2.82
C TYR A 7 -3.59 4.53 2.31
N ALA A 8 -2.83 5.31 3.08
CA ALA A 8 -2.33 6.62 2.64
C ALA A 8 -1.40 6.51 1.42
N ILE A 9 -0.46 5.55 1.41
CA ILE A 9 0.45 5.31 0.28
C ILE A 9 -0.33 4.82 -0.95
N LEU A 10 -1.25 3.87 -0.78
CA LEU A 10 -2.06 3.34 -1.88
C LEU A 10 -3.00 4.40 -2.47
N LEU A 11 -3.54 5.29 -1.64
CA LEU A 11 -4.35 6.41 -2.09
C LEU A 11 -3.51 7.43 -2.86
N TYR A 12 -2.32 7.76 -2.38
CA TYR A 12 -1.38 8.63 -3.08
C TYR A 12 -1.06 8.11 -4.49
N GLN A 13 -0.96 6.79 -4.65
CA GLN A 13 -0.73 6.13 -5.94
C GLN A 13 -1.99 5.88 -6.78
N ASN A 14 -3.16 6.31 -6.29
CA ASN A 14 -4.47 6.10 -6.92
C ASN A 14 -4.81 4.62 -7.12
N ILE A 15 -4.32 3.74 -6.23
CA ILE A 15 -4.63 2.30 -6.22
C ILE A 15 -5.97 2.04 -5.50
N ILE A 16 -6.28 2.87 -4.49
CA ILE A 16 -7.56 2.87 -3.79
C ILE A 16 -8.25 4.22 -3.92
N THR A 17 -9.55 4.25 -3.63
CA THR A 17 -10.34 5.48 -3.58
C THR A 17 -10.24 6.15 -2.21
N GLU A 18 -10.56 7.45 -2.16
CA GLU A 18 -10.69 8.18 -0.90
C GLU A 18 -11.74 7.55 0.02
N GLU A 19 -12.85 7.05 -0.53
CA GLU A 19 -13.89 6.35 0.25
C GLU A 19 -13.31 5.11 0.96
N MET A 20 -12.46 4.33 0.29
CA MET A 20 -11.82 3.17 0.91
C MET A 20 -10.87 3.58 2.04
N TYR A 21 -10.13 4.67 1.86
CA TYR A 21 -9.28 5.25 2.91
C TYR A 21 -10.10 5.73 4.10
N GLN A 22 -11.13 6.55 3.88
CA GLN A 22 -11.97 7.11 4.95
C GLN A 22 -12.70 6.02 5.71
N LYS A 23 -13.25 5.03 5.00
CA LYS A 23 -13.86 3.86 5.65
C LYS A 23 -12.86 3.15 6.56
N ARG A 24 -11.62 2.97 6.10
CA ARG A 24 -10.61 2.30 6.91
C ARG A 24 -10.17 3.13 8.11
N LEU A 25 -9.99 4.43 7.93
CA LEU A 25 -9.67 5.35 9.02
C LEU A 25 -10.75 5.29 10.11
N ASN A 26 -12.02 5.35 9.73
CA ASN A 26 -13.13 5.26 10.67
C ASN A 26 -13.16 3.90 11.39
N GLU A 27 -12.93 2.79 10.68
CA GLU A 27 -12.80 1.46 11.31
C GLU A 27 -11.64 1.36 12.31
N LEU A 28 -10.52 2.05 12.05
CA LEU A 28 -9.37 2.12 12.97
C LEU A 28 -9.65 3.03 14.16
N PHE A 29 -10.29 4.17 13.94
CA PHE A 29 -10.72 5.09 14.99
C PHE A 29 -11.70 4.42 15.96
N LEU A 30 -12.69 3.69 15.46
CA LEU A 30 -13.68 3.00 16.30
C LEU A 30 -13.05 1.89 17.16
N LYS A 31 -11.89 1.35 16.78
CA LYS A 31 -11.15 0.37 17.59
C LYS A 31 -10.33 1.02 18.71
N ASP A 32 -9.98 2.29 18.55
CA ASP A 32 -9.16 3.06 19.48
C ASP A 32 -9.65 4.52 19.50
N ILE A 33 -10.77 4.74 20.19
CA ILE A 33 -11.49 6.03 20.20
C ILE A 33 -10.67 7.14 20.88
N GLU A 34 -9.73 6.78 21.73
CA GLU A 34 -8.84 7.74 22.42
C GLU A 34 -7.66 8.18 21.54
N ASN A 35 -7.52 7.62 20.34
CA ASN A 35 -6.44 7.95 19.43
C ASN A 35 -6.61 9.33 18.80
N GLU A 36 -5.90 10.32 19.34
CA GLU A 36 -5.96 11.71 18.87
C GLU A 36 -5.52 11.86 17.40
N ILE A 37 -4.62 11.01 16.91
CA ILE A 37 -4.17 11.02 15.51
C ILE A 37 -5.32 10.64 14.58
N PHE A 38 -6.04 9.56 14.89
CA PHE A 38 -7.19 9.13 14.09
C PHE A 38 -8.32 10.14 14.14
N LEU A 39 -8.65 10.66 15.32
CA LEU A 39 -9.68 11.70 15.47
C LEU A 39 -9.36 12.94 14.62
N LYS A 40 -8.10 13.40 14.64
CA LYS A 40 -7.69 14.55 13.84
C LYS A 40 -7.81 14.27 12.34
N LEU A 41 -7.45 13.07 11.90
CA LEU A 41 -7.51 12.70 10.48
C LEU A 41 -8.94 12.54 9.98
N GLU A 42 -9.88 12.09 10.82
CA GLU A 42 -11.31 12.02 10.49
C GLU A 42 -11.91 13.40 10.17
N TRP A 43 -11.32 14.46 10.73
CA TRP A 43 -11.76 15.84 10.53
C TRP A 43 -11.01 16.54 9.40
N GLU A 44 -9.96 15.92 8.86
CA GLU A 44 -9.17 16.48 7.76
C GLU A 44 -9.86 16.20 6.42
N THR A 45 -10.23 17.27 5.73
CA THR A 45 -10.90 17.20 4.43
C THR A 45 -9.93 17.28 3.25
N ASP A 46 -8.69 17.72 3.50
CA ASP A 46 -7.62 17.75 2.50
C ASP A 46 -6.79 16.46 2.60
N ILE A 47 -7.03 15.56 1.65
CA ILE A 47 -6.37 14.26 1.63
C ILE A 47 -4.85 14.34 1.52
N ASN A 48 -4.32 15.36 0.85
CA ASN A 48 -2.88 15.54 0.73
C ASN A 48 -2.28 15.93 2.08
N LYS A 49 -2.96 16.78 2.86
CA LYS A 49 -2.55 17.10 4.23
C LYS A 49 -2.63 15.87 5.13
N ALA A 50 -3.66 15.06 5.00
CA ALA A 50 -3.79 13.81 5.76
C ALA A 50 -2.61 12.85 5.48
N ILE A 51 -2.28 12.64 4.20
CA ILE A 51 -1.13 11.80 3.79
C ILE A 51 0.18 12.35 4.35
N ILE A 52 0.44 13.66 4.20
CA ILE A 52 1.65 14.30 4.75
C ILE A 52 1.70 14.11 6.25
N TYR A 53 0.60 14.35 6.96
CA TYR A 53 0.52 14.23 8.41
C TYR A 53 0.85 12.82 8.88
N ILE A 54 0.29 11.78 8.24
CA ILE A 54 0.58 10.38 8.56
C ILE A 54 2.07 10.08 8.37
N ARG A 55 2.67 10.51 7.25
CA ARG A 55 4.10 10.28 6.97
C ARG A 55 5.01 10.98 7.97
N THR A 56 4.64 12.15 8.49
CA THR A 56 5.49 12.86 9.48
C THR A 56 5.32 12.37 10.92
N HIS A 57 4.18 11.76 11.26
CA HIS A 57 3.88 11.31 12.63
C HIS A 57 4.11 9.82 12.86
N ILE A 58 4.50 9.08 11.81
CA ILE A 58 4.90 7.69 11.95
C ILE A 58 6.33 7.57 12.48
N ASN A 59 6.48 6.72 13.49
CA ASN A 59 7.79 6.32 13.98
C ASN A 59 8.34 5.16 13.13
N TYR A 60 9.03 5.50 12.04
CA TYR A 60 9.65 4.52 11.14
C TYR A 60 10.65 3.57 11.81
N GLN A 61 11.21 3.93 12.97
CA GLN A 61 12.12 3.04 13.70
C GLN A 61 11.38 1.87 14.37
N ASN A 62 10.09 2.05 14.69
CA ASN A 62 9.27 1.08 15.44
C ASN A 62 8.07 0.56 14.63
N ILE A 63 8.08 0.69 13.30
CA ILE A 63 7.02 0.12 12.45
C ILE A 63 7.02 -1.40 12.59
N ASN A 64 5.84 -1.96 12.81
CA ASN A 64 5.60 -3.39 12.63
C ASN A 64 5.50 -3.71 11.13
N TYR A 65 6.62 -4.13 10.53
CA TYR A 65 6.70 -4.44 9.10
C TYR A 65 5.84 -5.64 8.68
N GLU A 66 5.58 -6.58 9.59
CA GLU A 66 4.70 -7.72 9.30
C GLU A 66 3.24 -7.26 9.17
N GLU A 67 2.75 -6.42 10.08
CA GLU A 67 1.40 -5.84 9.98
C GLU A 67 1.25 -4.93 8.75
N PHE A 68 2.27 -4.12 8.46
CA PHE A 68 2.32 -3.31 7.26
C PHE A 68 2.21 -4.19 6.01
N GLY A 69 3.06 -5.22 5.90
CA GLY A 69 3.09 -6.13 4.76
C GLY A 69 1.79 -6.91 4.57
N LYS A 70 1.23 -7.46 5.64
CA LYS A 70 -0.09 -8.13 5.62
C LYS A 70 -1.18 -7.21 5.11
N SER A 71 -1.21 -5.97 5.58
CA SER A 71 -2.20 -4.99 5.12
C SER A 71 -2.00 -4.63 3.65
N LEU A 72 -0.77 -4.34 3.24
CA LEU A 72 -0.43 -3.99 1.86
C LEU A 72 -0.82 -5.11 0.90
N MET A 73 -0.36 -6.34 1.14
CA MET A 73 -0.61 -7.47 0.26
C MET A 73 -2.10 -7.81 0.17
N LYS A 74 -2.84 -7.70 1.28
CA LYS A 74 -4.29 -7.89 1.27
C LYS A 74 -5.01 -6.90 0.36
N VAL A 75 -4.63 -5.62 0.35
CA VAL A 75 -5.28 -4.62 -0.50
C VAL A 75 -4.81 -4.77 -1.95
N LEU A 76 -3.51 -4.97 -2.18
CA LEU A 76 -2.97 -5.18 -3.52
C LEU A 76 -3.55 -6.43 -4.20
N LYS A 77 -3.80 -7.51 -3.45
CA LYS A 77 -4.41 -8.73 -3.98
C LYS A 77 -5.82 -8.45 -4.53
N LYS A 78 -6.62 -7.66 -3.82
CA LYS A 78 -7.94 -7.23 -4.32
C LYS A 78 -7.81 -6.33 -5.54
N TYR A 79 -6.85 -5.42 -5.54
CA TYR A 79 -6.60 -4.54 -6.69
C TYR A 79 -6.17 -5.33 -7.93
N TYR A 80 -5.28 -6.33 -7.76
CA TYR A 80 -4.87 -7.28 -8.79
C TYR A 80 -6.07 -8.01 -9.40
N GLU A 81 -6.98 -8.52 -8.56
CA GLU A 81 -8.21 -9.20 -9.00
C GLU A 81 -9.16 -8.28 -9.79
N CYS A 82 -9.11 -6.96 -9.55
CA CYS A 82 -9.92 -5.97 -10.28
C CYS A 82 -9.28 -5.49 -11.58
N CYS A 83 -7.99 -5.73 -11.81
CA CYS A 83 -7.31 -5.33 -13.03
C CYS A 83 -7.70 -6.24 -14.19
N THR A 84 -7.89 -5.65 -15.37
CA THR A 84 -8.27 -6.38 -16.59
C THR A 84 -7.07 -7.01 -17.29
N SER A 85 -5.87 -6.47 -17.08
CA SER A 85 -4.62 -6.97 -17.63
C SER A 85 -3.50 -6.86 -16.59
N ILE A 86 -2.38 -7.55 -16.84
CA ILE A 86 -1.22 -7.53 -15.94
C ILE A 86 -0.47 -6.20 -16.05
N GLU A 87 -0.46 -5.59 -17.22
CA GLU A 87 0.13 -4.29 -17.51
C GLU A 87 -0.54 -3.18 -16.68
N GLN A 88 -1.89 -3.19 -16.63
CA GLN A 88 -2.64 -2.24 -15.81
C GLN A 88 -2.23 -2.29 -14.34
N PHE A 89 -1.96 -3.49 -13.83
CA PHE A 89 -1.49 -3.68 -12.47
C PHE A 89 -0.03 -3.21 -12.32
N SER A 90 0.86 -3.65 -13.21
CA SER A 90 2.30 -3.38 -13.12
C SER A 90 2.66 -1.90 -13.26
N GLU A 91 1.93 -1.15 -14.09
CA GLU A 91 2.10 0.31 -14.27
C GLU A 91 2.12 1.09 -12.94
N LYS A 92 1.47 0.56 -11.90
CA LYS A 92 1.42 1.17 -10.57
C LYS A 92 2.47 0.63 -9.59
N MET A 93 3.03 -0.54 -9.83
CA MET A 93 3.84 -1.26 -8.82
C MET A 93 5.19 -0.61 -8.58
N TYR A 94 5.87 -0.16 -9.63
CA TYR A 94 7.14 0.57 -9.48
C TYR A 94 6.94 1.90 -8.72
N LEU A 95 5.91 2.68 -9.06
CA LEU A 95 5.59 3.93 -8.35
C LEU A 95 5.20 3.70 -6.89
N LEU A 96 4.50 2.59 -6.63
CA LEU A 96 4.19 2.15 -5.27
C LEU A 96 5.46 1.81 -4.51
N TRP A 97 6.38 1.04 -5.11
CA TRP A 97 7.68 0.72 -4.52
C TRP A 97 8.46 1.98 -4.15
N GLU A 98 8.58 2.96 -5.06
CA GLU A 98 9.26 4.24 -4.78
C GLU A 98 8.62 5.03 -3.63
N SER A 99 7.33 4.82 -3.38
CA SER A 99 6.59 5.49 -2.29
C SER A 99 6.75 4.81 -0.93
N LEU A 100 7.25 3.58 -0.89
CA LEU A 100 7.50 2.86 0.35
C LEU A 100 8.65 3.52 1.13
N PRO A 101 8.67 3.35 2.46
CA PRO A 101 9.85 3.68 3.27
C PRO A 101 11.11 2.98 2.73
N GLU A 102 12.23 3.70 2.64
CA GLU A 102 13.49 3.20 2.04
C GLU A 102 13.95 1.84 2.58
N ARG A 103 13.76 1.62 3.89
CA ARG A 103 14.08 0.32 4.51
C ARG A 103 13.28 -0.83 3.90
N LEU A 104 12.00 -0.62 3.62
CA LEU A 104 11.14 -1.63 3.02
C LEU A 104 11.46 -1.87 1.55
N GLN A 105 11.90 -0.84 0.82
CA GLN A 105 12.20 -0.96 -0.62
C GLN A 105 13.22 -2.07 -0.92
N ASN A 106 14.10 -2.39 0.04
CA ASN A 106 15.15 -3.40 -0.10
C ASN A 106 14.82 -4.74 0.61
N GLU A 107 13.59 -4.91 1.11
CA GLU A 107 13.15 -6.11 1.83
C GLU A 107 12.08 -6.87 1.02
N GLN A 108 12.12 -8.20 1.05
CA GLN A 108 11.03 -9.01 0.48
C GLN A 108 9.82 -9.00 1.41
N PRO A 109 8.59 -9.03 0.88
CA PRO A 109 8.22 -9.13 -0.54
C PRO A 109 8.21 -7.78 -1.29
N PHE A 110 8.45 -6.65 -0.62
CA PHE A 110 8.28 -5.30 -1.19
C PHE A 110 9.25 -5.00 -2.34
N PHE A 111 10.49 -5.48 -2.27
CA PHE A 111 11.47 -5.29 -3.33
C PHE A 111 11.00 -5.85 -4.69
N THR A 112 10.16 -6.89 -4.67
CA THR A 112 9.57 -7.49 -5.88
C THR A 112 8.75 -6.48 -6.70
N LEU A 113 8.15 -5.47 -6.06
CA LEU A 113 7.39 -4.41 -6.75
C LEU A 113 8.24 -3.59 -7.74
N SER A 114 9.57 -3.58 -7.58
CA SER A 114 10.48 -2.80 -8.43
C SER A 114 10.87 -3.47 -9.75
N TYR A 115 10.66 -4.78 -9.88
CA TYR A 115 11.15 -5.56 -11.03
C TYR A 115 10.19 -6.65 -11.52
N ALA A 116 9.07 -6.91 -10.83
CA ALA A 116 8.20 -8.03 -11.15
C ALA A 116 7.64 -8.01 -12.57
N ASP A 117 7.57 -6.83 -13.18
CA ASP A 117 7.11 -6.59 -14.55
C ASP A 117 8.21 -6.59 -15.61
N ASP A 118 9.48 -6.73 -15.22
CA ASP A 118 10.60 -6.89 -16.17
C ASP A 118 10.29 -7.90 -17.29
N PRO A 119 9.68 -9.09 -17.00
CA PRO A 119 9.38 -10.08 -18.04
C PRO A 119 8.37 -9.64 -19.11
N LEU A 120 7.56 -8.61 -18.83
CA LEU A 120 6.66 -8.04 -19.84
C LEU A 120 7.43 -7.44 -21.02
N SER A 121 8.67 -6.99 -20.80
CA SER A 121 9.52 -6.39 -21.85
C SER A 121 9.86 -7.38 -22.98
N TRP A 122 9.81 -8.69 -22.72
CA TRP A 122 9.95 -9.75 -23.74
C TRP A 122 8.69 -10.63 -23.87
N GLY A 123 7.55 -10.13 -23.40
CA GLY A 123 6.23 -10.73 -23.59
C GLY A 123 5.92 -11.94 -22.69
N ASP A 124 6.64 -12.16 -21.60
CA ASP A 124 6.38 -13.28 -20.68
C ASP A 124 5.42 -12.89 -19.55
N GLU A 125 4.16 -12.71 -19.89
CA GLU A 125 3.10 -12.44 -18.91
C GLU A 125 2.97 -13.54 -17.85
N LYS A 126 3.21 -14.80 -18.23
CA LYS A 126 3.07 -15.94 -17.32
C LYS A 126 4.08 -15.85 -16.18
N GLN A 127 5.32 -15.50 -16.50
CA GLN A 127 6.35 -15.28 -15.49
C GLN A 127 6.00 -14.08 -14.61
N THR A 128 5.62 -12.94 -15.19
CA THR A 128 5.20 -11.75 -14.43
C THR A 128 4.07 -12.04 -13.45
N ARG A 129 3.00 -12.71 -13.91
CA ARG A 129 1.88 -13.12 -13.05
C ARG A 129 2.35 -14.02 -11.92
N SER A 130 3.18 -15.02 -12.22
CA SER A 130 3.72 -15.92 -11.19
C SER A 130 4.53 -15.16 -10.12
N ILE A 131 5.32 -14.15 -10.51
CA ILE A 131 6.11 -13.34 -9.58
C ILE A 131 5.17 -12.53 -8.67
N TYR A 132 4.21 -11.81 -9.25
CA TYR A 132 3.25 -11.03 -8.47
C TYR A 132 2.38 -11.90 -7.57
N GLU A 133 1.88 -13.04 -8.05
CA GLU A 133 1.06 -13.94 -7.26
C GLU A 133 1.84 -14.53 -6.07
N ASN A 134 3.13 -14.85 -6.23
CA ASN A 134 3.97 -15.27 -5.12
C ASN A 134 4.16 -14.14 -4.09
N MET A 135 4.43 -12.91 -4.56
CA MET A 135 4.57 -11.72 -3.73
C MET A 135 3.28 -11.41 -2.93
N LEU A 136 2.12 -11.46 -3.59
CA LEU A 136 0.80 -11.16 -3.01
C LEU A 136 0.35 -12.20 -1.97
N ASN A 137 0.94 -13.41 -1.98
CA ASN A 137 0.65 -14.49 -1.03
C ASN A 137 1.78 -14.72 -0.01
N TYR A 138 2.71 -13.77 0.15
CA TYR A 138 3.87 -13.91 1.02
C TYR A 138 3.53 -14.00 2.52
N TYR A 139 2.48 -13.29 2.97
CA TYR A 139 2.02 -13.25 4.37
C TYR A 139 0.71 -14.01 4.58
#